data_AF-A0A7X3ICU2-F1
#
_entry.id   AF-A0A7X3ICU2-F1
#
_cell.length_a   1.000
_cell.length_b   1.000
_cell.length_c   1.000
_cell.angle_alpha   90.00
_cell.angle_beta   90.00
_cell.angle_gamma   90.00
#
_symmetry.space_group_name_H-M   'P 1'
#
loop_
_entity.id
_entity.type
_entity.pdbx_description
1 polymer ?
#
loop_
_entity_poly.entity_id
_entity_poly.type
_entity_poly.pdbx_seq_one_letter_code
_entity_poly.pdbx_strand_id
1 'polypeptide(L)' 'MTQTKPREGSPKALRYHRMPQRDGMKLVRLWVPDPSRPDFIEEAARQAAILRGTPEEAEALNVIESAFDWPEP' A
#
# COMPACT_ATOMS: atom_id res chain seq x y z
N MET A 1 -19.27 -22.69 -5.87
CA MET A 1 -18.01 -21.92 -5.97
C MET A 1 -17.82 -21.49 -7.42
N THR A 2 -18.22 -20.27 -7.76
CA THR A 2 -18.11 -19.74 -9.12
C THR A 2 -16.78 -19.02 -9.24
N GLN A 3 -15.81 -19.62 -9.92
CA GLN A 3 -14.56 -18.93 -10.23
C GLN A 3 -14.82 -17.88 -11.30
N THR A 4 -14.81 -16.61 -10.91
CA THR A 4 -14.80 -15.48 -11.84
C THR A 4 -13.45 -15.45 -12.55
N LYS A 5 -13.42 -15.82 -13.83
CA LYS A 5 -12.24 -15.72 -14.68
C LYS A 5 -11.70 -14.27 -14.65
N PRO A 6 -10.39 -14.04 -14.45
CA PRO A 6 -9.85 -12.68 -14.47
C PRO A 6 -10.08 -12.06 -15.85
N ARG A 7 -10.58 -10.82 -15.91
CA ARG A 7 -10.66 -10.06 -17.16
C ARG A 7 -9.25 -9.93 -17.74
N GLU A 8 -9.08 -10.24 -19.02
CA GLU A 8 -7.83 -10.00 -19.72
C GLU A 8 -7.45 -8.52 -19.59
N GLY A 9 -6.26 -8.27 -19.04
CA GLY A 9 -5.77 -6.92 -18.78
C GLY A 9 -5.57 -6.14 -20.07
N SER A 10 -5.91 -4.84 -20.06
CA SER A 10 -5.68 -3.98 -21.22
C SER A 10 -4.18 -3.95 -21.59
N PRO A 11 -3.82 -3.75 -22.88
CA PRO A 11 -2.43 -3.67 -23.32
C PRO A 11 -1.59 -2.64 -22.55
N LYS A 12 -2.21 -1.58 -22.02
CA LYS A 12 -1.56 -0.61 -21.14
C LYS A 12 -1.09 -1.24 -19.83
N ALA A 13 -1.95 -2.01 -19.15
CA ALA A 13 -1.59 -2.66 -17.88
C ALA A 13 -0.40 -3.61 -18.04
N LEU A 14 -0.40 -4.44 -19.09
CA LEU A 14 0.73 -5.31 -19.43
C LEU A 14 2.05 -4.54 -19.66
N ARG A 15 1.98 -3.35 -20.28
CA ARG A 15 3.15 -2.53 -20.57
C ARG A 15 3.75 -1.92 -19.30
N TYR A 16 2.92 -1.41 -18.39
CA TYR A 16 3.35 -0.90 -17.09
C TYR A 16 4.03 -1.99 -16.23
N HIS A 17 3.59 -3.24 -16.31
CA HIS A 17 4.20 -4.33 -15.55
C HIS A 17 5.55 -4.81 -16.12
N ARG A 18 5.79 -4.64 -17.42
CA ARG A 18 7.00 -5.15 -18.09
C ARG A 18 8.17 -4.16 -18.08
N MET A 19 7.92 -2.85 -18.00
CA MET A 19 9.02 -1.86 -17.96
C MET A 19 9.93 -2.04 -16.74
N PRO A 20 9.41 -2.09 -15.50
CA PRO A 20 10.25 -2.25 -14.31
C PRO A 20 11.04 -3.56 -14.29
N GLN A 21 10.50 -4.64 -14.87
CA GLN A 21 11.19 -5.93 -14.98
C GLN A 21 12.46 -5.86 -15.82
N ARG A 22 12.49 -4.99 -16.84
CA ARG A 22 13.66 -4.81 -17.70
C ARG A 22 14.79 -4.07 -17.00
N ASP A 23 14.46 -3.30 -15.97
CA ASP A 23 15.41 -2.54 -15.15
C ASP A 23 15.87 -3.36 -13.91
N GLY A 24 15.65 -4.67 -13.92
CA GLY A 24 16.05 -5.59 -12.84
C GLY A 24 15.09 -5.64 -11.65
N MET A 25 13.92 -4.99 -11.72
CA MET A 25 12.97 -4.96 -10.62
C MET A 25 11.98 -6.14 -10.65
N LYS A 26 11.57 -6.62 -9.47
CA LYS A 26 10.55 -7.67 -9.34
C LYS A 26 9.22 -7.08 -8.88
N LEU A 27 8.12 -7.49 -9.53
CA LEU A 27 6.78 -7.06 -9.13
C LEU A 27 6.38 -7.69 -7.79
N VAL A 28 6.04 -6.87 -6.80
CA VAL A 28 5.38 -7.29 -5.55
C VAL A 28 3.88 -7.07 -5.71
N ARG A 29 3.07 -8.09 -5.40
CA ARG A 29 1.61 -7.99 -5.31
C ARG A 29 1.21 -8.21 -3.86
N LEU A 30 0.71 -7.16 -3.23
CA LEU A 30 0.25 -7.18 -1.85
C LEU A 30 -1.26 -6.93 -1.82
N TRP A 31 -1.99 -7.76 -1.07
CA TRP A 31 -3.37 -7.44 -0.70
C TRP A 31 -3.33 -6.58 0.55
N VAL A 32 -3.97 -5.42 0.49
CA VAL A 32 -4.13 -4.51 1.62
C VAL A 32 -5.61 -4.39 1.96
N PRO A 33 -5.96 -4.06 3.21
CA PRO A 33 -7.31 -3.63 3.52
C PRO A 33 -7.72 -2.47 2.62
N ASP A 34 -8.96 -2.49 2.13
CA ASP A 34 -9.48 -1.47 1.22
C ASP A 34 -9.84 -0.19 1.99
N PRO A 35 -9.11 0.92 1.78
CA PRO A 35 -9.34 2.15 2.54
C PRO A 35 -10.64 2.88 2.19
N SER A 36 -11.30 2.49 1.09
CA SER A 36 -12.59 3.07 0.68
C SER A 36 -13.78 2.48 1.43
N ARG A 37 -13.58 1.37 2.16
CA ARG A 37 -14.65 0.77 2.94
C ARG A 37 -14.84 1.54 4.26
N PRO A 38 -16.10 1.74 4.70
CA PRO A 38 -16.37 2.50 5.93
C PRO A 38 -15.81 1.83 7.19
N ASP A 39 -15.81 0.48 7.25
CA ASP A 39 -15.25 -0.29 8.36
C ASP A 39 -13.73 -0.13 8.52
N PHE A 40 -13.03 0.17 7.42
CA PHE A 40 -11.59 0.45 7.48
C PHE A 40 -11.30 1.74 8.25
N ILE A 41 -12.09 2.80 8.04
CA ILE A 41 -11.87 4.09 8.71
C ILE A 41 -12.03 3.93 10.23
N GLU A 42 -13.07 3.21 10.66
CA GLU A 42 -13.32 2.93 12.07
C GLU A 42 -12.17 2.12 12.70
N GLU A 43 -11.70 1.08 12.00
CA GLU A 43 -10.60 0.25 12.50
C GLU A 43 -9.27 0.99 12.51
N ALA A 44 -8.98 1.81 11.50
CA ALA A 44 -7.78 2.63 11.44
C ALA A 44 -7.75 3.64 12.61
N ALA A 45 -8.89 4.28 12.91
CA ALA A 45 -9.01 5.18 14.05
C ALA A 45 -8.78 4.44 15.38
N ARG A 46 -9.34 3.23 15.53
CA ARG A 46 -9.15 2.39 16.72
C ARG A 46 -7.67 2.02 16.91
N GLN A 47 -6.98 1.63 15.85
CA GLN A 47 -5.57 1.26 15.91
C GLN A 47 -4.67 2.46 16.19
N ALA A 48 -4.93 3.61 15.56
CA ALA A 48 -4.22 4.84 15.85
C ALA A 48 -4.38 5.28 17.32
N ALA A 49 -5.56 5.08 17.91
CA ALA A 49 -5.79 5.37 19.32
C ALA A 49 -4.97 4.46 20.26
N ILE A 50 -4.73 3.20 19.89
CA ILE A 50 -3.92 2.25 20.66
C ILE A 50 -2.44 2.64 20.64
N LEU A 51 -1.95 3.08 19.48
CA LEU A 51 -0.53 3.43 19.28
C LEU A 51 -0.17 4.81 19.83
N ARG A 52 -1.15 5.68 20.07
CA ARG A 52 -0.91 7.06 20.48
C ARG A 52 -0.07 7.14 21.75
N GLY A 53 1.10 7.76 21.66
CA GLY A 53 2.06 7.97 22.74
C GLY A 53 2.92 6.74 23.07
N THR A 54 2.80 5.64 22.33
CA THR A 54 3.66 4.48 22.53
C THR A 54 4.99 4.65 21.79
N PRO A 55 6.08 3.99 22.24
CA PRO A 55 7.36 4.05 21.54
C PRO A 55 7.29 3.59 20.08
N GLU A 56 6.41 2.63 19.78
CA GLU A 56 6.20 2.09 18.44
C GLU A 56 5.62 3.13 17.47
N GLU A 57 4.80 4.07 17.95
CA GLU A 57 4.33 5.20 17.13
C GLU A 57 5.51 6.05 16.67
N ALA A 58 6.40 6.43 17.59
CA ALA A 58 7.57 7.24 17.26
C ALA A 58 8.53 6.49 16.33
N GLU A 59 8.78 5.20 16.56
CA GLU A 59 9.63 4.37 15.70
C GLU A 59 9.07 4.30 14.28
N ALA A 60 7.77 4.02 14.13
CA ALA A 60 7.12 3.93 12.83
C ALA A 60 7.17 5.26 12.07
N LEU A 61 6.90 6.39 12.76
CA LEU A 61 6.96 7.72 12.14
C LEU A 61 8.37 8.08 11.69
N ASN A 62 9.40 7.77 12.50
CA ASN A 62 10.80 8.00 12.12
C ASN A 62 11.20 7.19 10.88
N VAL A 63 10.75 5.93 10.77
CA VAL A 63 11.01 5.11 9.57
C VAL A 63 10.36 5.74 8.35
N ILE A 64 9.09 6.17 8.45
CA ILE A 64 8.38 6.81 7.33
C ILE A 64 9.08 8.09 6.89
N GLU A 65 9.48 8.95 7.84
CA GLU A 65 10.21 10.19 7.57
C GLU A 65 11.56 9.90 6.88
N SER A 66 12.32 8.92 7.36
CA SER A 66 13.62 8.57 6.77
C SER A 66 13.55 7.96 5.37
N ALA A 67 12.42 7.32 5.03
CA ALA A 67 12.23 6.60 3.79
C ALA A 67 11.70 7.48 2.65
N PHE A 68 11.14 8.65 2.96
CA PHE A 68 10.45 9.50 2.00
C PHE A 68 11.08 10.89 1.94
N ASP A 69 11.56 11.28 0.76
CA ASP A 69 12.03 12.63 0.51
C ASP A 69 10.82 13.53 0.24
N TRP A 70 10.35 14.24 1.27
CA TRP A 70 9.19 15.12 1.16
C TRP A 70 9.56 16.36 0.34
N PRO A 71 8.80 16.70 -0.72
CA PRO A 71 9.04 17.94 -1.43
C PRO A 71 8.86 19.13 -0.47
N GLU A 72 9.84 20.03 -0.45
CA GLU A 72 9.76 21.32 0.26
C GLU A 72 8.50 22.11 -0.19
N PRO A 73 7.88 22.88 0.71
CA PRO A 73 6.63 23.60 0.46
C PRO A 73 6.72 24.67 -0.64
#